data_AF-A0A0S8DSS9-F1
#
_entry.id   AF-A0A0S8DSS9-F1
#
_cell.length_a   1.000
_cell.length_b   1.000
_cell.length_c   1.000
_cell.angle_alpha   90.00
_cell.angle_beta   90.00
_cell.angle_gamma   90.00
#
_symmetry.space_group_name_H-M   'P 1'
#
loop_
_entity.id
_entity.type
_entity.pdbx_description
1 polymer ?
#
loop_
_entity_poly.entity_id
_entity_poly.type
_entity_poly.pdbx_seq_one_letter_code
_entity_poly.pdbx_strand_id
1 'polypeptide(L)'
;MTLFYWIYKIFGVIIAVVSFIFGGIAIWHPNSVIKFQQRFCERINWKVEPISWEIEIRSTKRFGRILILLGAILLTLIVFIKI
;
A
#
# COMPACT_ATOMS: atom_id res chain seq x y z
N MET A 1 20.03 -8.02 -22.25
CA MET A 1 18.57 -8.03 -21.98
C MET A 1 18.18 -8.83 -20.73
N THR A 2 18.83 -9.95 -20.42
CA THR A 2 18.45 -10.82 -19.28
C THR A 2 18.62 -10.18 -17.90
N LEU A 3 19.67 -9.40 -17.65
CA LEU A 3 19.88 -8.76 -16.34
C LEU A 3 18.77 -7.75 -16.00
N PHE A 4 18.41 -6.88 -16.96
CA PHE A 4 17.36 -5.87 -16.78
C PHE A 4 16.00 -6.52 -16.50
N TYR A 5 15.72 -7.64 -17.17
CA TYR A 5 14.51 -8.43 -16.94
C TYR A 5 14.41 -8.94 -15.50
N TRP A 6 15.49 -9.52 -14.96
CA TRP A 6 15.52 -10.00 -13.59
C TRP A 6 15.40 -8.86 -12.56
N ILE A 7 16.05 -7.73 -12.82
CA ILE A 7 15.94 -6.54 -11.95
C ILE A 7 14.48 -6.05 -11.88
N TYR A 8 13.82 -5.92 -13.03
CA TYR A 8 12.40 -5.52 -13.08
C TYR A 8 11.51 -6.49 -12.29
N LYS A 9 11.71 -7.81 -12.48
CA LYS A 9 10.93 -8.82 -11.75
C LYS A 9 11.16 -8.76 -10.24
N ILE A 10 12.42 -8.65 -9.80
CA ILE A 10 12.76 -8.56 -8.37
C ILE A 10 12.11 -7.30 -7.78
N PHE A 11 12.24 -6.15 -8.44
CA PHE A 11 11.65 -4.91 -7.97
C PHE A 11 10.12 -4.97 -7.89
N GLY A 12 9.47 -5.55 -8.90
CA GLY A 12 8.04 -5.77 -8.91
C GLY A 12 7.56 -6.70 -7.79
N VAL A 13 8.30 -7.78 -7.50
CA VAL A 13 8.01 -8.68 -6.37
C VAL A 13 8.14 -7.94 -5.04
N ILE A 14 9.18 -7.12 -4.87
CA ILE A 14 9.35 -6.28 -3.67
C ILE A 14 8.15 -5.35 -3.49
N ILE A 15 7.71 -4.66 -4.54
CA ILE A 15 6.52 -3.78 -4.48
C ILE A 15 5.28 -4.58 -4.09
N ALA A 16 5.08 -5.77 -4.65
CA ALA A 16 3.94 -6.62 -4.33
C ALA A 16 3.95 -7.02 -2.84
N VAL A 17 5.09 -7.48 -2.33
CA VAL A 17 5.26 -7.84 -0.91
C VAL A 17 4.98 -6.64 0.01
N VAL A 18 5.56 -5.48 -0.31
CA VAL A 18 5.31 -4.23 0.42
C VAL A 18 3.82 -3.89 0.42
N SER A 19 3.15 -4.03 -0.72
CA SER A 19 1.71 -3.78 -0.86
C SER A 19 0.88 -4.73 0.02
N PHE A 20 1.24 -6.00 0.12
CA PHE A 20 0.58 -6.94 1.02
C PHE A 20 0.79 -6.58 2.50
N ILE A 21 2.02 -6.24 2.89
CA ILE A 21 2.36 -5.89 4.27
C ILE A 21 1.60 -4.63 4.70
N PHE A 22 1.76 -3.52 3.96
CA PHE A 22 1.11 -2.26 4.31
C PHE A 22 -0.40 -2.32 4.15
N GLY A 23 -0.89 -3.05 3.14
CA GLY A 23 -2.31 -3.27 2.95
C GLY A 23 -2.93 -4.04 4.12
N GLY A 24 -2.25 -5.08 4.59
CA GLY A 24 -2.62 -5.83 5.79
C GLY A 24 -2.65 -4.95 7.03
N ILE A 25 -1.57 -4.21 7.29
CA ILE A 25 -1.48 -3.27 8.42
C ILE A 25 -2.63 -2.26 8.40
N ALA A 26 -2.98 -1.71 7.24
CA ALA A 26 -4.09 -0.77 7.09
C ALA A 26 -5.47 -1.40 7.38
N ILE A 27 -5.63 -2.70 7.15
CA ILE A 27 -6.88 -3.43 7.45
C ILE A 27 -6.98 -3.76 8.94
N TRP A 28 -5.90 -4.29 9.55
CA TRP A 28 -5.90 -4.76 10.94
C TRP A 28 -5.69 -3.63 11.95
N HIS A 29 -4.89 -2.63 11.61
CA HIS A 29 -4.52 -1.52 12.51
C HIS A 29 -4.77 -0.14 11.89
N PRO A 30 -6.00 0.16 11.41
CA PRO A 30 -6.30 1.42 10.73
C PRO A 30 -6.02 2.65 11.60
N ASN A 31 -6.29 2.57 12.91
CA ASN A 31 -6.03 3.67 13.85
C ASN A 31 -4.55 4.08 13.88
N SER A 32 -3.65 3.11 13.83
CA SER A 32 -2.20 3.38 13.82
C SER A 32 -1.76 4.00 12.50
N VAL A 33 -2.32 3.54 11.38
CA VAL A 33 -2.05 4.09 10.05
C VAL A 33 -2.53 5.54 9.93
N ILE A 34 -3.74 5.83 10.40
CA ILE A 34 -4.30 7.20 10.40
C ILE A 34 -3.43 8.13 11.26
N LYS A 35 -3.04 7.70 12.47
CA LYS A 35 -2.14 8.50 13.33
C LYS A 35 -0.77 8.72 12.70
N PHE A 36 -0.23 7.71 12.01
CA PHE A 36 1.02 7.86 11.28
C PHE A 36 0.88 8.88 10.14
N GLN A 37 -0.22 8.81 9.38
CA GLN A 37 -0.53 9.77 8.32
C GLN A 37 -0.64 11.20 8.89
N GLN A 38 -1.38 11.39 9.98
CA GLN A 38 -1.51 12.69 10.64
C GLN A 38 -0.15 13.25 11.05
N ARG A 39 0.68 12.46 11.74
CA ARG A 39 2.04 12.87 12.15
C ARG A 39 2.94 13.19 10.95
N PHE A 40 2.81 12.45 9.85
CA PHE A 40 3.58 12.73 8.64
C PHE A 40 3.17 14.06 8.00
N CYS A 41 1.86 14.32 7.90
CA CYS A 41 1.33 15.57 7.41
C CYS A 41 1.71 16.76 8.31
N GLU A 42 1.70 16.59 9.63
CA GLU A 42 2.15 17.62 10.58
C GLU A 42 3.61 18.03 10.35
N ARG A 43 4.50 17.11 9.96
CA ARG A 43 5.91 17.44 9.66
C ARG A 43 6.08 18.40 8.49
N ILE A 44 5.14 18.40 7.55
CA ILE A 44 5.12 19.33 6.41
C ILE A 44 4.17 20.52 6.66
N ASN A 45 3.83 20.76 7.93
CA ASN A 45 2.90 21.80 8.38
C ASN A 45 1.49 21.70 7.76
N TRP A 46 1.09 20.49 7.35
CA TRP A 46 -0.23 20.21 6.79
C TRP A 46 -1.12 19.60 7.87
N LYS A 47 -2.13 20.33 8.33
CA LYS A 47 -3.11 19.82 9.30
C LYS A 47 -4.15 18.95 8.59
N VAL A 48 -4.25 17.69 8.97
CA VAL A 48 -5.32 16.77 8.54
C VAL A 48 -6.20 16.48 9.74
N GLU A 49 -7.40 17.04 9.73
CA GLU A 49 -8.42 16.76 10.76
C GLU A 49 -9.43 15.75 10.23
N PRO A 50 -9.79 14.73 11.02
CA PRO A 50 -10.74 13.72 10.61
C PRO A 50 -12.16 14.31 10.53
N ILE A 51 -12.80 14.16 9.38
CA ILE A 51 -14.22 14.54 9.20
C ILE A 51 -15.09 13.71 10.16
N SER A 52 -14.82 12.40 10.22
CA SER A 52 -15.31 11.52 11.28
C SER A 52 -14.41 10.30 11.40
N TRP A 53 -14.22 9.84 12.63
CA TRP A 53 -13.32 8.71 12.90
C TRP A 53 -13.78 7.42 12.23
N GLU A 54 -15.08 7.18 12.16
CA GLU A 54 -15.65 5.99 11.52
C GLU A 54 -15.47 5.98 10.00
N ILE A 55 -15.59 7.13 9.34
CA ILE A 55 -15.36 7.24 7.90
C ILE A 55 -13.88 7.00 7.63
N GLU A 56 -12.97 7.59 8.41
CA GLU A 56 -11.54 7.37 8.21
C GLU A 56 -11.14 5.91 8.39
N ILE A 57 -11.60 5.23 9.45
CA ILE A 57 -11.34 3.80 9.64
C ILE A 57 -11.82 2.99 8.43
N ARG A 58 -13.03 3.24 7.94
CA ARG A 58 -13.58 2.52 6.77
C ARG A 58 -12.75 2.80 5.51
N SER A 59 -12.33 4.04 5.30
CA SER A 59 -11.51 4.46 4.17
C SER A 59 -10.11 3.86 4.23
N THR A 60 -9.45 3.85 5.39
CA THR A 60 -8.14 3.21 5.59
C THR A 60 -8.21 1.70 5.36
N LYS A 61 -9.27 1.03 5.81
CA LYS A 61 -9.50 -0.39 5.51
C LYS A 61 -9.79 -0.63 4.02
N ARG A 62 -10.48 0.28 3.33
CA ARG A 62 -10.68 0.21 1.87
C ARG A 62 -9.35 0.39 1.13
N PHE A 63 -8.55 1.38 1.53
CA PHE A 63 -7.21 1.60 1.01
C PHE A 63 -6.34 0.36 1.15
N GLY A 64 -6.33 -0.28 2.33
CA GLY A 64 -5.59 -1.51 2.55
C GLY A 64 -6.02 -2.65 1.63
N ARG A 65 -7.33 -2.85 1.43
CA ARG A 65 -7.87 -3.85 0.48
C ARG A 65 -7.47 -3.56 -0.96
N ILE A 66 -7.51 -2.29 -1.37
CA ILE A 66 -7.07 -1.87 -2.71
C ILE A 66 -5.57 -2.13 -2.88
N LEU A 67 -4.74 -1.85 -1.86
CA LEU A 67 -3.31 -2.13 -1.88
C LEU A 67 -3.01 -3.62 -2.09
N ILE A 68 -3.70 -4.49 -1.35
CA ILE A 68 -3.60 -5.94 -1.50
C ILE A 68 -4.02 -6.38 -2.90
N LEU A 69 -5.14 -5.86 -3.41
CA LEU A 69 -5.63 -6.20 -4.74
C LEU A 69 -4.63 -5.80 -5.83
N LEU A 70 -4.09 -4.58 -5.77
CA LEU A 70 -3.08 -4.10 -6.71
C LEU A 70 -1.78 -4.92 -6.62
N GLY A 71 -1.35 -5.27 -5.40
CA GLY A 71 -0.21 -6.18 -5.19
C GLY A 71 -0.42 -7.55 -5.83
N ALA A 72 -1.62 -8.12 -5.71
CA ALA A 72 -1.97 -9.40 -6.33
C ALA A 72 -2.02 -9.31 -7.86
N ILE A 73 -2.59 -8.23 -8.42
CA ILE A 73 -2.61 -7.98 -9.87
C ILE A 73 -1.17 -7.86 -10.38
N LEU A 74 -0.33 -7.04 -9.73
CA LEU A 74 1.07 -6.86 -10.10
C LEU A 74 1.84 -8.18 -10.09
N LEU A 75 1.68 -8.98 -9.03
CA LEU A 75 2.32 -10.29 -8.92
C LEU A 75 1.89 -11.23 -10.06
N THR A 76 0.60 -11.24 -10.37
CA THR A 76 0.05 -12.01 -11.50
C THR A 76 0.68 -11.56 -12.82
N LEU A 77 0.76 -10.25 -13.06
CA LEU A 77 1.40 -9.72 -14.27
C LEU A 77 2.88 -10.14 -14.36
N ILE A 78 3.64 -10.06 -13.27
CA ILE A 78 5.06 -10.45 -13.25
C ILE A 78 5.28 -11.94 -13.55
N VAL A 79 4.39 -12.80 -13.06
CA VAL A 79 4.48 -14.25 -13.23
C VAL A 79 4.04 -14.67 -14.64
N PHE A 80 2.92 -14.14 -15.12
CA PHE A 80 2.27 -14.64 -16.35
C PHE A 80 2.65 -13.87 -17.61
N ILE A 81 3.07 -12.61 -17.50
CA ILE A 81 3.56 -11.88 -18.66
C ILE A 81 4.99 -12.35 -18.97
N LYS A 82 5.11 -13.08 -20.07
CA LYS A 82 6.38 -13.35 -20.74
C LYS A 82 6.70 -12.16 -21.65
N ILE A 83 7.41 -11.16 -21.11
CA ILE A 83 8.15 -10.18 -21.93
C ILE A 83 9.48 -10.82 -22.35
#